data_AF-A0AA97B9Z8-F1
#
_entry.id   AF-A0AA97B9Z8-F1
#
_cell.length_a   1.000
_cell.length_b   1.000
_cell.length_c   1.000
_cell.angle_alpha   90.00
_cell.angle_beta   90.00
_cell.angle_gamma   90.00
#
_symmetry.space_group_name_H-M   'P 1'
#
loop_
_entity.id
_entity.type
_entity.pdbx_description
1 polymer ?
#
loop_
_entity_poly.entity_id
_entity_poly.type
_entity_poly.pdbx_seq_one_letter_code
_entity_poly.pdbx_strand_id
1 'polypeptide(L)'
;MVGRVVRAHDGGFDVQIVGVGEVWFARDELVPRRPGQVQFAQRREAAWSALTPCVVLETRVGSHAWGLADERSDVDVRGVFALPLPWRFGLVDAPRDLVSADGSTTYWEVHKAVEQALRADPNTLETLFVPGVKALDPVGEWLLAERDAFVSKALFGSFGRYAMSQLDKLTRSQRLAEHRDLLLEWLCEEPAPDLDEVARRLSAVSPREAPSAQDALLAAKTYVKQLYRSLWDQGLLAANDFKALTAYARSGGQRPPSARELRPKNAYNLLRLVATATGWLREGTPIFEATGALKARLLDIKAGRVPLEDVLRDAEALAPDLEAAHRESRLPEHPDYERADRLLRRVGEELARRWVLKEPGPLGRDAPEAPVMGWRDSE
;
A
#
# COMPACT_ATOMS: atom_id res chain seq x y z
N MET A 1 -16.58 -27.63 2.19
CA MET A 1 -16.85 -26.61 1.16
C MET A 1 -16.04 -25.37 1.52
N VAL A 2 -15.44 -24.68 0.55
CA VAL A 2 -14.66 -23.46 0.80
C VAL A 2 -15.32 -22.33 0.02
N GLY A 3 -15.55 -21.21 0.69
CA GLY A 3 -16.09 -20.02 0.05
C GLY A 3 -15.46 -18.75 0.62
N ARG A 4 -15.79 -17.62 -0.01
CA ARG A 4 -15.29 -16.30 0.36
C ARG A 4 -16.42 -15.48 0.97
N VAL A 5 -16.20 -14.96 2.17
CA VAL A 5 -17.10 -13.97 2.77
C VAL A 5 -17.18 -12.74 1.87
N VAL A 6 -18.38 -12.39 1.42
CA VAL A 6 -18.68 -11.23 0.59
C VAL A 6 -19.39 -10.13 1.37
N ARG A 7 -20.22 -10.49 2.34
CA ARG A 7 -20.92 -9.54 3.22
C ARG A 7 -21.02 -10.11 4.64
N ALA A 8 -20.96 -9.24 5.63
CA ALA A 8 -21.28 -9.55 7.01
C ALA A 8 -22.57 -8.84 7.40
N HIS A 9 -23.44 -9.53 8.13
CA HIS A 9 -24.65 -8.97 8.73
C HIS A 9 -25.00 -9.76 10.00
N ASP A 10 -25.97 -9.28 10.78
CA ASP A 10 -26.17 -9.74 12.16
C ASP A 10 -26.30 -11.27 12.26
N GLY A 11 -25.36 -11.89 12.97
CA GLY A 11 -25.31 -13.33 13.24
C GLY A 11 -24.56 -14.20 12.22
N GLY A 12 -24.15 -13.67 11.05
CA GLY A 12 -23.56 -14.52 10.01
C GLY A 12 -22.89 -13.77 8.86
N PHE A 13 -22.65 -14.51 7.78
CA PHE A 13 -21.94 -14.04 6.61
C PHE A 13 -22.54 -14.60 5.32
N ASP A 14 -22.68 -13.74 4.31
CA ASP A 14 -22.90 -14.20 2.94
C ASP A 14 -21.55 -14.71 2.40
N VAL A 15 -21.52 -15.96 1.96
CA VAL A 15 -20.31 -16.65 1.48
C VAL A 15 -20.51 -17.06 0.03
N GLN A 16 -19.69 -16.51 -0.86
CA GLN A 16 -19.63 -16.92 -2.25
C GLN A 16 -18.90 -18.26 -2.37
N ILE A 17 -19.59 -19.27 -2.91
CA ILE A 17 -19.05 -20.60 -3.17
C ILE A 17 -19.00 -20.86 -4.67
N VAL A 18 -17.84 -21.33 -5.15
CA VAL A 18 -17.62 -21.65 -6.57
C VAL A 18 -18.59 -22.74 -7.02
N GLY A 19 -19.34 -22.47 -8.08
CA GLY A 19 -20.31 -23.40 -8.66
C GLY A 19 -21.66 -23.50 -7.93
N VAL A 20 -21.83 -22.79 -6.80
CA VAL A 20 -23.07 -22.80 -6.00
C VAL A 20 -23.73 -21.42 -5.95
N GLY A 21 -22.94 -20.34 -5.81
CA GLY A 21 -23.47 -18.98 -5.66
C GLY A 21 -23.21 -18.40 -4.26
N GLU A 22 -23.89 -17.32 -3.94
CA GLU A 22 -23.87 -16.67 -2.62
C GLU A 22 -24.81 -17.43 -1.68
N VAL A 23 -24.28 -17.92 -0.56
CA VAL A 23 -25.03 -18.67 0.46
C VAL A 23 -24.74 -18.07 1.82
N TRP A 24 -25.77 -17.86 2.62
CA TRP A 24 -25.61 -17.37 3.98
C TRP A 24 -25.22 -18.50 4.95
N PHE A 25 -24.31 -18.19 5.87
CA PHE A 25 -23.93 -19.07 6.97
C PHE A 25 -23.92 -18.31 8.29
N ALA A 26 -24.37 -18.94 9.36
CA ALA A 26 -24.19 -18.43 10.70
C ALA A 26 -22.70 -18.42 11.09
N ARG A 27 -22.31 -17.56 12.03
CA ARG A 27 -20.90 -17.40 12.42
C ARG A 27 -20.28 -18.71 12.93
N ASP A 28 -21.05 -19.53 13.64
CA ASP A 28 -20.64 -20.83 14.18
C ASP A 28 -20.57 -21.95 13.13
N GLU A 29 -21.20 -21.75 11.96
CA GLU A 29 -21.11 -22.65 10.81
C GLU A 29 -19.83 -22.44 9.99
N LEU A 30 -19.05 -21.39 10.28
CA LEU A 30 -17.84 -21.04 9.54
C LEU A 30 -16.57 -21.23 10.39
N VAL A 31 -15.62 -21.97 9.83
CA VAL A 31 -14.26 -22.05 10.36
C VAL A 31 -13.30 -21.28 9.45
N PRO A 32 -12.44 -20.42 9.99
CA PRO A 32 -11.41 -19.75 9.21
C PRO A 32 -10.51 -20.78 8.54
N ARG A 33 -10.41 -20.71 7.21
CA ARG A 33 -9.57 -21.62 6.42
C ARG A 33 -8.09 -21.57 6.84
N ARG A 34 -7.65 -20.45 7.43
CA ARG A 34 -6.27 -20.21 7.88
C ARG A 34 -6.29 -19.67 9.32
N PRO A 35 -6.23 -20.55 10.33
CA PRO A 35 -6.27 -20.14 11.75
C PRO A 35 -5.23 -19.09 12.11
N GLY A 36 -4.02 -19.18 11.54
CA GLY A 36 -2.96 -18.19 11.73
C GLY A 36 -3.33 -16.77 11.26
N GLN A 37 -4.20 -16.61 10.24
CA GLN A 37 -4.66 -15.29 9.82
C GLN A 37 -5.60 -14.66 10.85
N VAL A 38 -6.39 -15.46 11.56
CA VAL A 38 -7.28 -14.97 12.63
C VAL A 38 -6.47 -14.59 13.85
N GLN A 39 -5.51 -15.42 14.25
CA GLN A 39 -4.59 -15.06 15.34
C GLN A 39 -3.81 -13.78 15.01
N PHE A 40 -3.33 -13.64 13.78
CA PHE A 40 -2.68 -12.41 13.32
C PHE A 40 -3.61 -11.19 13.40
N ALA A 41 -4.86 -11.32 12.93
CA ALA A 41 -5.85 -10.24 13.01
C ALA A 41 -6.18 -9.86 14.47
N GLN A 42 -6.35 -10.85 15.34
CA GLN A 42 -6.58 -10.64 16.78
C GLN A 42 -5.39 -9.93 17.45
N ARG A 43 -4.16 -10.37 17.15
CA ARG A 43 -2.94 -9.71 17.66
C ARG A 43 -2.85 -8.26 17.18
N ARG A 44 -3.17 -8.01 15.91
CA ARG A 44 -3.16 -6.66 15.33
C ARG A 44 -4.19 -5.75 16.00
N GLU A 45 -5.40 -6.26 16.24
CA GLU A 45 -6.46 -5.52 16.94
C GLU A 45 -6.07 -5.24 18.39
N ALA A 46 -5.54 -6.23 19.11
CA ALA A 46 -5.08 -6.04 20.48
C ALA A 46 -3.94 -5.00 20.56
N ALA A 47 -2.97 -5.06 19.65
CA ALA A 47 -1.91 -4.08 19.54
C ALA A 47 -2.44 -2.68 19.23
N TRP A 48 -3.40 -2.57 18.31
CA TRP A 48 -4.09 -1.33 17.98
C TRP A 48 -4.74 -0.73 19.24
N SER A 49 -5.65 -1.46 19.90
CA SER A 49 -6.34 -0.97 21.08
C SER A 49 -5.39 -0.56 22.22
N ALA A 50 -4.30 -1.31 22.41
CA ALA A 50 -3.35 -1.06 23.48
C ALA A 50 -2.43 0.14 23.19
N LEU A 51 -1.96 0.31 21.96
CA LEU A 51 -0.86 1.24 21.63
C LEU A 51 -1.30 2.53 20.93
N THR A 52 -2.55 2.65 20.46
CA THR A 52 -3.07 3.94 19.96
C THR A 52 -2.93 5.09 20.97
N PRO A 53 -3.12 4.90 22.30
CA PRO A 53 -2.82 5.97 23.28
C PRO A 53 -1.35 6.43 23.29
N CYS A 54 -0.44 5.64 22.71
CA CYS A 54 0.99 5.94 22.65
C CYS A 54 1.41 6.68 21.37
N VAL A 55 0.44 7.14 20.56
CA VAL A 55 0.71 7.95 19.36
C VAL A 55 1.29 9.30 19.78
N VAL A 56 2.45 9.63 19.22
CA VAL A 56 3.22 10.86 19.53
C VAL A 56 3.15 11.89 18.41
N LEU A 57 2.76 11.46 17.21
CA LEU A 57 2.68 12.30 16.02
C LEU A 57 1.53 11.82 15.15
N GLU A 58 0.73 12.75 14.61
CA GLU A 58 -0.36 12.42 13.69
C GLU A 58 -0.53 13.50 12.60
N THR A 59 -0.91 13.09 11.40
CA THR A 59 -1.33 13.99 10.33
C THR A 59 -2.41 13.36 9.45
N ARG A 60 -3.17 14.22 8.78
CA ARG A 60 -4.06 13.83 7.69
C ARG A 60 -3.28 13.88 6.38
N VAL A 61 -3.35 12.81 5.60
CA VAL A 61 -2.60 12.65 4.34
C VAL A 61 -3.55 12.48 3.16
N GLY A 62 -3.01 12.12 1.99
CA GLY A 62 -3.83 11.87 0.81
C GLY A 62 -4.41 13.15 0.22
N SER A 63 -5.65 13.08 -0.27
CA SER A 63 -6.28 14.20 -1.00
C SER A 63 -6.43 15.47 -0.15
N HIS A 64 -6.56 15.33 1.18
CA HIS A 64 -6.64 16.46 2.11
C HIS A 64 -5.32 17.24 2.22
N ALA A 65 -4.19 16.55 2.38
CA ALA A 65 -2.88 17.18 2.43
C ALA A 65 -2.53 17.93 1.13
N TRP A 66 -3.14 17.52 0.02
CA TRP A 66 -2.88 18.04 -1.30
C TRP A 66 -3.87 19.10 -1.80
N GLY A 67 -4.85 19.49 -0.98
CA GLY A 67 -5.88 20.46 -1.38
C GLY A 67 -6.79 19.97 -2.51
N LEU A 68 -6.99 18.64 -2.58
CA LEU A 68 -7.74 17.93 -3.62
C LEU A 68 -8.93 17.13 -3.04
N ALA A 69 -9.22 17.35 -1.77
CA ALA A 69 -10.36 16.75 -1.11
C ALA A 69 -11.68 17.40 -1.53
N ASP A 70 -12.71 16.57 -1.67
CA ASP A 70 -14.11 16.99 -1.83
C ASP A 70 -14.96 16.29 -0.75
N GLU A 71 -16.28 16.49 -0.76
CA GLU A 71 -17.20 15.91 0.24
C GLU A 71 -17.22 14.37 0.26
N ARG A 72 -16.72 13.72 -0.79
CA ARG A 72 -16.64 12.26 -0.93
C ARG A 72 -15.24 11.70 -0.67
N SER A 73 -14.27 12.57 -0.38
CA SER A 73 -12.90 12.14 -0.10
C SER A 73 -12.82 11.35 1.20
N ASP A 74 -12.09 10.24 1.16
CA ASP A 74 -11.70 9.49 2.34
C ASP A 74 -10.68 10.27 3.18
N VAL A 75 -10.74 10.05 4.50
CA VAL A 75 -9.79 10.61 5.45
C VAL A 75 -8.74 9.55 5.72
N ASP A 76 -7.56 9.73 5.13
CA ASP A 76 -6.38 8.92 5.42
C ASP A 76 -5.57 9.60 6.54
N VAL A 77 -5.27 8.86 7.62
CA VAL A 77 -4.48 9.34 8.77
C VAL A 77 -3.18 8.56 8.86
N ARG A 78 -2.08 9.27 9.11
CA ARG A 78 -0.77 8.66 9.35
C ARG A 78 -0.07 9.28 10.52
N GLY A 79 0.86 8.54 11.12
CA GLY A 79 1.63 9.09 12.23
C GLY A 79 2.68 8.15 12.79
N VAL A 80 3.12 8.46 14.00
CA VAL A 80 4.16 7.73 14.72
C VAL A 80 3.69 7.47 16.13
N PHE A 81 3.95 6.26 16.65
CA PHE A 81 3.72 5.91 18.05
C PHE A 81 5.04 5.50 18.70
N ALA A 82 5.18 5.84 19.99
CA ALA A 82 6.30 5.40 20.79
C ALA A 82 5.95 4.09 21.50
N LEU A 83 6.82 3.09 21.42
CA LEU A 83 6.60 1.82 22.09
C LEU A 83 6.94 1.94 23.59
N PRO A 84 5.98 1.70 24.52
CA PRO A 84 6.24 1.73 25.95
C PRO A 84 7.34 0.75 26.36
N LEU A 85 8.13 1.10 27.37
CA LEU A 85 9.31 0.32 27.73
C LEU A 85 9.03 -1.17 28.01
N PRO A 86 7.94 -1.59 28.69
CA PRO A 86 7.65 -3.02 28.93
C PRO A 86 7.49 -3.86 27.67
N TRP A 87 7.00 -3.27 26.58
CA TRP A 87 6.78 -3.96 25.32
C TRP A 87 8.09 -4.32 24.60
N ARG A 88 9.24 -3.79 25.05
CA ARG A 88 10.56 -4.06 24.47
C ARG A 88 11.24 -5.30 25.03
N PHE A 89 10.74 -5.88 26.12
CA PHE A 89 11.43 -6.94 26.88
C PHE A 89 10.72 -8.30 26.85
N GLY A 90 9.64 -8.44 26.07
CA GLY A 90 8.88 -9.69 25.94
C GLY A 90 9.42 -10.62 24.85
N LEU A 91 8.94 -11.87 24.87
CA LEU A 91 9.17 -12.86 23.80
C LEU A 91 8.31 -12.62 22.56
N VAL A 92 7.22 -11.86 22.69
CA VAL A 92 6.40 -11.44 21.56
C VAL A 92 7.10 -10.25 20.91
N ASP A 93 7.40 -10.38 19.62
CA ASP A 93 7.90 -9.25 18.83
C ASP A 93 6.94 -8.07 18.94
N ALA A 94 7.49 -6.91 19.31
CA ALA A 94 6.70 -5.70 19.39
C ALA A 94 6.18 -5.32 17.98
N PRO A 95 4.93 -4.84 17.89
CA PRO A 95 4.38 -4.39 16.62
C PRO A 95 5.21 -3.20 16.13
N ARG A 96 5.62 -3.24 14.86
CA ARG A 96 6.31 -2.10 14.23
C ARG A 96 5.34 -1.16 13.50
N ASP A 97 4.10 -1.58 13.31
CA ASP A 97 3.02 -0.79 12.72
C ASP A 97 1.70 -1.08 13.42
N LEU A 98 0.86 -0.05 13.46
CA LEU A 98 -0.55 -0.12 13.82
C LEU A 98 -1.34 0.32 12.61
N VAL A 99 -2.27 -0.51 12.16
CA VAL A 99 -3.11 -0.19 11.00
C VAL A 99 -4.55 -0.45 11.39
N SER A 100 -5.45 0.49 11.12
CA SER A 100 -6.87 0.36 11.45
C SER A 100 -7.53 -0.78 10.65
N ALA A 101 -8.68 -1.27 11.11
CA ALA A 101 -9.42 -2.35 10.45
C ALA A 101 -9.79 -2.04 8.99
N ASP A 102 -10.18 -0.79 8.72
CA ASP A 102 -10.52 -0.26 7.39
C ASP A 102 -9.29 0.17 6.57
N GLY A 103 -8.10 0.22 7.18
CA GLY A 103 -6.85 0.65 6.56
C GLY A 103 -6.73 2.16 6.34
N SER A 104 -7.65 2.98 6.85
CA SER A 104 -7.61 4.44 6.72
C SER A 104 -6.53 5.08 7.60
N THR A 105 -6.12 4.41 8.68
CA THR A 105 -5.16 4.94 9.64
C THR A 105 -3.94 4.03 9.78
N THR A 106 -2.75 4.60 9.74
CA THR A 106 -1.48 3.87 9.90
C THR A 106 -0.49 4.62 10.78
N TYR A 107 -0.01 4.00 11.84
CA TYR A 107 1.08 4.52 12.67
C TYR A 107 2.29 3.60 12.58
N TRP A 108 3.49 4.18 12.53
CA TRP A 108 4.75 3.44 12.62
C TRP A 108 5.39 3.63 13.98
N GLU A 109 6.07 2.60 14.47
CA GLU A 109 6.88 2.74 15.68
C GLU A 109 8.03 3.73 15.42
N VAL A 110 8.41 4.55 16.42
CA VAL A 110 9.40 5.63 16.26
C VAL A 110 10.68 5.19 15.54
N HIS A 111 11.30 4.08 15.96
CA HIS A 111 12.53 3.60 15.32
C HIS A 111 12.26 3.19 13.87
N LYS A 112 11.18 2.47 13.58
CA LYS A 112 10.79 2.16 12.20
C LYS A 112 10.58 3.44 11.36
N ALA A 113 9.88 4.44 11.90
CA ALA A 113 9.64 5.70 11.20
C ALA A 113 10.96 6.41 10.85
N VAL A 114 11.92 6.45 11.77
CA VAL A 114 13.26 7.02 11.51
C VAL A 114 14.01 6.21 10.45
N GLU A 115 14.00 4.87 10.51
CA GLU A 115 14.63 4.04 9.47
C GLU A 115 14.01 4.25 8.08
N GLN A 116 12.69 4.42 8.01
CA GLN A 116 11.97 4.70 6.76
C GLN A 116 12.30 6.10 6.24
N ALA A 117 12.34 7.11 7.12
CA ALA A 117 12.68 8.48 6.76
C ALA A 117 14.11 8.59 6.23
N LEU A 118 15.09 7.91 6.86
CA LEU A 118 16.47 7.82 6.36
C LEU A 118 16.57 7.20 4.96
N ARG A 119 15.64 6.32 4.59
CA ARG A 119 15.54 5.75 3.22
C ARG A 119 14.73 6.63 2.26
N ALA A 120 14.34 7.83 2.69
CA ALA A 120 13.46 8.73 1.98
C ALA A 120 12.12 8.08 1.59
N ASP A 121 11.53 7.27 2.46
CA ASP A 121 10.23 6.66 2.21
C ASP A 121 9.16 7.75 1.97
N PRO A 122 8.42 7.73 0.85
CA PRO A 122 7.51 8.82 0.50
C PRO A 122 6.38 9.04 1.49
N ASN A 123 5.81 7.96 2.05
CA ASN A 123 4.69 8.08 2.98
C ASN A 123 5.15 8.64 4.33
N THR A 124 6.33 8.24 4.78
CA THR A 124 6.95 8.72 6.02
C THR A 124 7.33 10.19 5.91
N LEU A 125 7.96 10.58 4.80
CA LEU A 125 8.30 11.98 4.56
C LEU A 125 7.06 12.86 4.37
N GLU A 126 6.02 12.39 3.68
CA GLU A 126 4.71 13.08 3.63
C GLU A 126 4.16 13.29 5.05
N THR A 127 4.26 12.27 5.91
CA THR A 127 3.78 12.35 7.31
C THR A 127 4.52 13.42 8.14
N LEU A 128 5.84 13.58 7.96
CA LEU A 128 6.67 14.51 8.73
C LEU A 128 6.62 15.96 8.23
N PHE A 129 6.31 16.17 6.95
CA PHE A 129 6.43 17.49 6.31
C PHE A 129 5.11 18.13 5.90
N VAL A 130 4.00 17.38 5.88
CA VAL A 130 2.67 17.99 5.62
C VAL A 130 2.39 19.07 6.67
N PRO A 131 2.00 20.30 6.27
CA PRO A 131 1.82 21.41 7.19
C PRO A 131 0.81 21.16 8.34
N GLY A 132 -0.14 20.24 8.13
CA GLY A 132 -1.15 19.85 9.12
C GLY A 132 -0.70 18.82 10.15
N VAL A 133 0.59 18.43 10.17
CA VAL A 133 1.11 17.47 11.15
C VAL A 133 1.07 18.04 12.56
N LYS A 134 0.66 17.21 13.52
CA LYS A 134 0.54 17.54 14.93
C LYS A 134 1.42 16.63 15.76
N ALA A 135 2.29 17.23 16.56
CA ALA A 135 2.90 16.53 17.68
C ALA A 135 1.87 16.42 18.80
N LEU A 136 1.71 15.20 19.33
CA LEU A 136 0.81 14.89 20.45
C LEU A 136 1.60 14.65 21.75
N ASP A 137 2.92 14.63 21.66
CA ASP A 137 3.87 14.40 22.74
C ASP A 137 5.21 15.10 22.43
N PRO A 138 6.04 15.47 23.43
CA PRO A 138 7.40 15.97 23.21
C PRO A 138 8.26 15.10 22.26
N VAL A 139 8.10 13.78 22.26
CA VAL A 139 8.77 12.89 21.29
C VAL A 139 8.39 13.24 19.85
N GLY A 140 7.12 13.56 19.59
CA GLY A 140 6.64 14.02 18.30
C GLY A 140 7.24 15.37 17.90
N GLU A 141 7.40 16.29 18.86
CA GLU A 141 8.06 17.58 18.62
C GLU A 141 9.52 17.38 18.22
N TRP A 142 10.23 16.44 18.86
CA TRP A 142 11.62 16.13 18.52
C TRP A 142 11.74 15.52 17.11
N LEU A 143 10.82 14.63 16.73
CA LEU A 143 10.75 14.11 15.36
C LEU A 143 10.59 15.23 14.33
N LEU A 144 9.71 16.20 14.60
CA LEU A 144 9.48 17.33 13.71
C LEU A 144 10.65 18.31 13.68
N ALA A 145 11.32 18.55 14.82
CA ALA A 145 12.50 19.40 14.89
C ALA A 145 13.69 18.83 14.10
N GLU A 146 13.79 17.50 14.05
CA GLU A 146 14.88 16.81 13.35
C GLU A 146 14.53 16.37 11.93
N ARG A 147 13.32 16.64 11.42
CA ARG A 147 12.84 16.09 10.14
C ARG A 147 13.74 16.39 8.93
N ASP A 148 14.42 17.54 8.94
CA ASP A 148 15.34 17.93 7.86
C ASP A 148 16.59 17.04 7.80
N ALA A 149 16.93 16.33 8.89
CA ALA A 149 17.99 15.33 8.90
C ALA A 149 17.72 14.18 7.91
N PHE A 150 16.47 13.93 7.56
CA PHE A 150 16.09 12.84 6.64
C PHE A 150 16.14 13.23 5.16
N VAL A 151 16.31 14.52 4.86
CA VAL A 151 16.23 15.06 3.50
C VAL A 151 17.57 14.94 2.80
N SER A 152 17.57 14.28 1.64
CA SER A 152 18.77 14.06 0.84
C SER A 152 18.40 13.74 -0.61
N LYS A 153 19.41 13.64 -1.48
CA LYS A 153 19.24 13.18 -2.86
C LYS A 153 18.73 11.73 -2.96
N ALA A 154 18.68 10.97 -1.86
CA ALA A 154 18.00 9.68 -1.80
C ALA A 154 16.50 9.77 -2.20
N LEU A 155 15.88 10.96 -2.11
CA LEU A 155 14.56 11.26 -2.65
C LEU A 155 14.41 10.78 -4.10
N PHE A 156 15.38 11.05 -4.98
CA PHE A 156 15.35 10.63 -6.37
C PHE A 156 15.22 9.10 -6.49
N GLY A 157 16.07 8.37 -5.78
CA GLY A 157 16.06 6.90 -5.81
C GLY A 157 14.79 6.31 -5.21
N SER A 158 14.33 6.84 -4.08
CA SER A 158 13.15 6.31 -3.37
C SER A 158 11.85 6.62 -4.09
N PHE A 159 11.59 7.89 -4.40
CA PHE A 159 10.38 8.32 -5.09
C PHE A 159 10.36 7.82 -6.52
N GLY A 160 11.50 7.81 -7.22
CA GLY A 160 11.62 7.26 -8.57
C GLY A 160 11.33 5.76 -8.61
N ARG A 161 11.95 4.93 -7.76
CA ARG A 161 11.64 3.49 -7.69
C ARG A 161 10.20 3.23 -7.29
N TYR A 162 9.65 4.01 -6.36
CA TYR A 162 8.25 3.88 -5.95
C TYR A 162 7.30 4.22 -7.11
N ALA A 163 7.55 5.34 -7.79
CA ALA A 163 6.81 5.78 -8.96
C ALA A 163 6.83 4.72 -10.08
N MET A 164 8.01 4.22 -10.44
CA MET A 164 8.15 3.15 -11.44
C MET A 164 7.43 1.87 -11.01
N SER A 165 7.48 1.49 -9.73
CA SER A 165 6.73 0.34 -9.22
C SER A 165 5.21 0.53 -9.33
N GLN A 166 4.71 1.74 -9.09
CA GLN A 166 3.28 2.07 -9.27
C GLN A 166 2.89 2.06 -10.75
N LEU A 167 3.73 2.65 -11.62
CA LEU A 167 3.55 2.63 -13.07
C LEU A 167 3.45 1.19 -13.58
N ASP A 168 4.40 0.33 -13.20
CA ASP A 168 4.40 -1.09 -13.56
C ASP A 168 3.12 -1.82 -13.12
N LYS A 169 2.62 -1.53 -11.91
CA LYS A 169 1.37 -2.11 -11.40
C LYS A 169 0.16 -1.62 -12.19
N LEU A 170 0.13 -0.33 -12.55
CA LEU A 170 -0.93 0.26 -13.35
C LEU A 170 -0.94 -0.36 -14.75
N THR A 171 0.19 -0.37 -15.45
CA THR A 171 0.33 -0.96 -16.79
C THR A 171 -0.06 -2.45 -16.81
N ARG A 172 0.34 -3.22 -15.78
CA ARG A 172 -0.06 -4.64 -15.65
C ARG A 172 -1.56 -4.80 -15.44
N SER A 173 -2.18 -3.98 -14.59
CA SER A 173 -3.62 -4.08 -14.32
C SER A 173 -4.45 -3.62 -15.53
N GLN A 174 -3.96 -2.63 -16.29
CA GLN A 174 -4.59 -2.17 -17.55
C GLN A 174 -4.67 -3.29 -18.55
N ARG A 175 -3.52 -3.92 -18.81
CA ARG A 175 -3.43 -5.06 -19.70
C ARG A 175 -4.32 -6.19 -19.23
N LEU A 176 -4.38 -6.44 -17.92
CA LEU A 176 -5.27 -7.45 -17.34
C LEU A 176 -6.74 -7.16 -17.69
N ALA A 177 -7.16 -5.89 -17.62
CA ALA A 177 -8.52 -5.49 -17.96
C ALA A 177 -8.77 -5.56 -19.48
N GLU A 178 -7.86 -5.04 -20.31
CA GLU A 178 -8.03 -4.93 -21.78
C GLU A 178 -8.09 -6.29 -22.47
N HIS A 179 -7.21 -7.23 -22.11
CA HIS A 179 -7.10 -8.49 -22.85
C HIS A 179 -7.83 -9.66 -22.19
N ARG A 180 -8.33 -9.52 -20.96
CA ARG A 180 -9.06 -10.60 -20.30
C ARG A 180 -10.30 -11.01 -21.08
N ASP A 181 -11.11 -10.05 -21.52
CA ASP A 181 -12.38 -10.36 -22.17
C ASP A 181 -12.11 -11.09 -23.51
N LEU A 182 -11.13 -10.62 -24.29
CA LEU A 182 -10.64 -11.27 -25.50
C LEU A 182 -10.11 -12.70 -25.24
N LEU A 183 -9.37 -12.90 -24.14
CA LEU A 183 -8.86 -14.20 -23.73
C LEU A 183 -9.98 -15.18 -23.36
N LEU A 184 -10.99 -14.71 -22.62
CA LEU A 184 -12.13 -15.53 -22.24
C LEU A 184 -12.96 -15.91 -23.49
N GLU A 185 -13.10 -14.99 -24.45
CA GLU A 185 -13.75 -15.27 -25.74
C GLU A 185 -13.01 -16.35 -26.54
N TRP A 186 -11.68 -16.25 -26.68
CA TRP A 186 -10.90 -17.28 -27.37
C TRP A 186 -11.02 -18.66 -26.72
N LEU A 187 -11.10 -18.73 -25.39
CA LEU A 187 -11.24 -19.99 -24.66
C LEU A 187 -12.62 -20.66 -24.83
N CYS A 188 -13.60 -19.92 -25.34
CA CYS A 188 -14.92 -20.45 -25.71
C CYS A 188 -14.95 -21.06 -27.12
N GLU A 189 -13.88 -20.92 -27.93
CA GLU A 189 -13.79 -21.54 -29.25
C GLU A 189 -13.81 -23.08 -29.17
N GLU A 190 -14.21 -23.71 -30.29
CA GLU A 190 -14.16 -25.16 -30.47
C GLU A 190 -13.33 -25.55 -31.70
N PRO A 191 -12.19 -26.26 -31.52
CA PRO A 191 -11.59 -26.65 -30.24
C PRO A 191 -11.01 -25.44 -29.48
N ALA A 192 -11.02 -25.49 -28.14
CA ALA A 192 -10.41 -24.41 -27.35
C ALA A 192 -8.89 -24.37 -27.58
N PRO A 193 -8.31 -23.18 -27.76
CA PRO A 193 -6.88 -23.02 -27.92
C PRO A 193 -6.14 -23.40 -26.64
N ASP A 194 -4.95 -24.00 -26.78
CA ASP A 194 -4.05 -24.24 -25.65
C ASP A 194 -3.32 -22.95 -25.22
N LEU A 195 -2.56 -23.03 -24.13
CA LEU A 195 -1.83 -21.88 -23.58
C LEU A 195 -0.87 -21.25 -24.62
N ASP A 196 -0.29 -22.06 -25.50
CA ASP A 196 0.72 -21.63 -26.45
C ASP A 196 0.09 -20.90 -27.63
N GLU A 197 -1.05 -21.38 -28.11
CA GLU A 197 -1.88 -20.72 -29.11
C GLU A 197 -2.43 -19.40 -28.57
N VAL A 198 -2.98 -19.42 -27.35
CA VAL A 198 -3.48 -18.21 -26.68
C VAL A 198 -2.38 -17.16 -26.52
N ALA A 199 -1.18 -17.56 -26.07
CA ALA A 199 -0.06 -16.64 -25.92
C ALA A 199 0.42 -16.06 -27.26
N ARG A 200 0.39 -16.87 -28.33
CA ARG A 200 0.74 -16.42 -29.68
C ARG A 200 -0.24 -15.37 -30.18
N ARG A 201 -1.54 -15.63 -30.07
CA ARG A 201 -2.59 -14.67 -30.42
C ARG A 201 -2.49 -13.39 -29.60
N LEU A 202 -2.26 -13.51 -28.29
CA LEU A 202 -2.06 -12.37 -27.40
C LEU A 202 -0.85 -11.51 -27.82
N SER A 203 0.26 -12.14 -28.20
CA SER A 203 1.46 -11.42 -28.64
C SER A 203 1.25 -10.63 -29.94
N ALA A 204 0.33 -11.07 -30.79
CA ALA A 204 -0.01 -10.39 -32.04
C ALA A 204 -0.93 -9.17 -31.84
N VAL A 205 -1.88 -9.26 -30.89
CA VAL A 205 -2.84 -8.17 -30.59
C VAL A 205 -2.34 -7.17 -29.55
N SER A 206 -1.32 -7.54 -28.77
CA SER A 206 -0.67 -6.70 -27.76
C SER A 206 0.84 -6.71 -27.96
N PRO A 207 1.34 -6.20 -29.10
CA PRO A 207 2.77 -6.20 -29.39
C PRO A 207 3.51 -5.35 -28.35
N ARG A 208 4.46 -5.97 -27.65
CA ARG A 208 5.45 -5.25 -26.83
C ARG A 208 6.73 -5.09 -27.64
N GLU A 209 7.44 -3.99 -27.39
CA GLU A 209 8.88 -4.01 -27.59
C GLU A 209 9.46 -5.12 -26.71
N ALA A 210 9.88 -6.18 -27.36
CA ALA A 210 10.55 -7.31 -26.77
C ALA A 210 11.85 -7.53 -27.58
N PRO A 211 12.96 -7.92 -26.94
CA PRO A 211 14.22 -8.12 -27.64
C PRO A 211 14.12 -9.14 -28.78
N SER A 212 13.17 -10.08 -28.69
CA SER A 212 12.87 -11.05 -29.73
C SER A 212 11.39 -11.47 -29.74
N ALA A 213 10.96 -12.14 -30.82
CA ALA A 213 9.64 -12.76 -30.89
C ALA A 213 9.43 -13.85 -29.82
N GLN A 214 10.52 -14.52 -29.41
CA GLN A 214 10.49 -15.54 -28.36
C GLN A 214 10.24 -14.90 -26.98
N ASP A 215 10.84 -13.73 -26.72
CA ASP A 215 10.59 -12.96 -25.49
C ASP A 215 9.16 -12.42 -25.44
N ALA A 216 8.63 -11.97 -26.58
CA ALA A 216 7.23 -11.56 -26.69
C ALA A 216 6.27 -12.71 -26.35
N LEU A 217 6.53 -13.91 -26.87
CA LEU A 217 5.74 -15.10 -26.56
C LEU A 217 5.85 -15.50 -25.08
N LEU A 218 7.04 -15.46 -24.50
CA LEU A 218 7.25 -15.77 -23.07
C LEU A 218 6.53 -14.76 -22.16
N ALA A 219 6.58 -13.47 -22.51
CA ALA A 219 5.85 -12.43 -21.80
C ALA A 219 4.34 -12.66 -21.87
N ALA A 220 3.80 -13.02 -23.04
CA ALA A 220 2.39 -13.36 -23.21
C ALA A 220 1.98 -14.59 -22.39
N LYS A 221 2.78 -15.67 -22.40
CA LYS A 221 2.53 -16.84 -21.52
C LYS A 221 2.52 -16.45 -20.04
N THR A 222 3.50 -15.66 -19.61
CA THR A 222 3.60 -15.19 -18.22
C THR A 222 2.37 -14.38 -17.81
N TYR A 223 1.89 -13.53 -18.71
CA TYR A 223 0.66 -12.76 -18.49
C TYR A 223 -0.57 -13.66 -18.32
N VAL A 224 -0.77 -14.68 -19.18
CA VAL A 224 -1.90 -15.62 -19.04
C VAL A 224 -1.83 -16.37 -17.71
N LYS A 225 -0.61 -16.74 -17.26
CA LYS A 225 -0.39 -17.34 -15.94
C LYS A 225 -0.75 -16.41 -14.78
N GLN A 226 -0.43 -15.13 -14.91
CA GLN A 226 -0.82 -14.12 -13.92
C GLN A 226 -2.34 -13.94 -13.87
N LEU A 227 -3.02 -14.00 -15.01
CA LEU A 227 -4.48 -13.90 -15.09
C LEU A 227 -5.16 -15.02 -14.30
N TYR A 228 -4.87 -16.29 -14.60
CA TYR A 228 -5.54 -17.38 -13.87
C TYR A 228 -5.13 -17.42 -12.39
N ARG A 229 -3.88 -17.06 -12.05
CA ARG A 229 -3.47 -16.93 -10.64
C ARG A 229 -4.29 -15.86 -9.91
N SER A 230 -4.48 -14.70 -10.55
CA SER A 230 -5.29 -13.62 -9.99
C SER A 230 -6.75 -14.04 -9.78
N LEU A 231 -7.35 -14.75 -10.74
CA LEU A 231 -8.72 -15.25 -10.61
C LEU A 231 -8.84 -16.36 -9.56
N TRP A 232 -7.83 -17.22 -9.43
CA TRP A 232 -7.73 -18.22 -8.35
C TRP A 232 -7.63 -17.55 -6.97
N ASP A 233 -6.75 -16.57 -6.81
CA ASP A 233 -6.57 -15.83 -5.55
C ASP A 233 -7.85 -15.06 -5.16
N GLN A 234 -8.67 -14.67 -6.14
CA GLN A 234 -10.00 -14.07 -5.93
C GLN A 234 -11.07 -15.09 -5.53
N GLY A 235 -10.78 -16.40 -5.67
CA GLY A 235 -11.72 -17.50 -5.42
C GLY A 235 -12.68 -17.77 -6.57
N LEU A 236 -12.34 -17.35 -7.80
CA LEU A 236 -13.20 -17.50 -8.97
C LEU A 236 -12.92 -18.79 -9.76
N LEU A 237 -11.71 -19.34 -9.63
CA LEU A 237 -11.33 -20.61 -10.25
C LEU A 237 -11.38 -21.75 -9.25
N ALA A 238 -11.58 -22.98 -9.74
CA ALA A 238 -11.51 -24.20 -8.94
C ALA A 238 -10.06 -24.68 -8.69
N ALA A 239 -9.10 -24.23 -9.51
CA ALA A 239 -7.67 -24.49 -9.36
C ALA A 239 -6.83 -23.34 -9.97
N ASN A 240 -5.54 -23.28 -9.61
CA ASN A 240 -4.57 -22.31 -10.15
C ASN A 240 -3.90 -22.85 -11.42
N ASP A 241 -4.69 -23.18 -12.44
CA ASP A 241 -4.19 -23.73 -13.70
C ASP A 241 -4.99 -23.24 -14.91
N PHE A 242 -4.46 -23.52 -16.11
CA PHE A 242 -5.07 -23.11 -17.38
C PHE A 242 -6.39 -23.84 -17.66
N LYS A 243 -6.54 -25.10 -17.21
CA LYS A 243 -7.77 -25.88 -17.43
C LYS A 243 -8.95 -25.27 -16.67
N ALA A 244 -8.72 -24.82 -15.44
CA ALA A 244 -9.69 -24.10 -14.64
C ALA A 244 -10.06 -22.76 -15.28
N LEU A 245 -9.11 -22.06 -15.92
CA LEU A 245 -9.39 -20.84 -16.68
C LEU A 245 -10.29 -21.12 -17.90
N THR A 246 -10.03 -22.17 -18.67
CA THR A 246 -10.88 -22.58 -19.81
C THR A 246 -12.29 -22.95 -19.34
N ALA A 247 -12.41 -23.72 -18.25
CA ALA A 247 -13.70 -24.10 -17.69
C ALA A 247 -14.48 -22.87 -17.20
N TYR A 248 -13.79 -21.92 -16.56
CA TYR A 248 -14.35 -20.65 -16.12
C TYR A 248 -14.91 -19.84 -17.29
N ALA A 249 -14.13 -19.66 -18.35
CA ALA A 249 -14.58 -18.95 -19.56
C ALA A 249 -15.88 -19.56 -20.12
N ARG A 250 -15.89 -20.89 -20.30
CA ARG A 250 -17.03 -21.64 -20.86
C ARG A 250 -18.26 -21.66 -19.97
N SER A 251 -18.11 -21.50 -18.65
CA SER A 251 -19.24 -21.38 -17.72
C SER A 251 -19.94 -20.00 -17.75
N GLY A 252 -19.63 -19.17 -18.75
CA GLY A 252 -20.12 -17.79 -18.84
C GLY A 252 -19.40 -16.85 -17.88
N GLY A 253 -18.14 -17.20 -17.52
CA GLY A 253 -17.29 -16.60 -16.50
C GLY A 253 -17.79 -15.26 -15.97
N GLN A 254 -18.13 -15.21 -14.67
CA GLN A 254 -18.62 -13.97 -14.07
C GLN A 254 -17.65 -12.83 -14.38
N ARG A 255 -18.14 -11.68 -14.82
CA ARG A 255 -17.30 -10.48 -14.79
C ARG A 255 -17.07 -10.18 -13.30
N PRO A 256 -15.87 -10.39 -12.73
CA PRO A 256 -15.58 -9.70 -11.49
C PRO A 256 -15.72 -8.21 -11.79
N PRO A 257 -16.27 -7.39 -10.88
CA PRO A 257 -16.38 -5.94 -11.09
C PRO A 257 -15.05 -5.43 -11.65
N SER A 258 -15.12 -4.99 -12.92
CA SER A 258 -14.04 -4.47 -13.78
C SER A 258 -12.64 -4.65 -13.19
N ALA A 259 -12.10 -5.88 -13.12
CA ALA A 259 -10.71 -6.18 -12.76
C ALA A 259 -10.03 -5.21 -11.76
N ARG A 260 -10.62 -4.85 -10.60
CA ARG A 260 -10.11 -3.72 -9.79
C ARG A 260 -9.74 -2.54 -10.70
N GLU A 261 -10.76 -1.89 -11.26
CA GLU A 261 -10.65 -0.66 -12.05
C GLU A 261 -9.40 0.07 -11.61
N LEU A 262 -8.46 0.26 -12.53
CA LEU A 262 -7.27 1.03 -12.28
C LEU A 262 -7.67 2.33 -11.63
N ARG A 263 -7.58 2.36 -10.30
CA ARG A 263 -8.29 3.40 -9.59
C ARG A 263 -7.61 4.69 -9.96
N PRO A 264 -8.35 5.71 -10.40
CA PRO A 264 -7.86 7.08 -10.47
C PRO A 264 -6.91 7.43 -9.33
N LYS A 265 -7.21 6.98 -8.10
CA LYS A 265 -6.39 7.12 -6.89
C LYS A 265 -4.92 6.68 -7.06
N ASN A 266 -4.66 5.56 -7.75
CA ASN A 266 -3.30 5.04 -7.91
C ASN A 266 -2.49 5.85 -8.95
N ALA A 267 -3.12 6.20 -10.07
CA ALA A 267 -2.51 6.97 -11.15
C ALA A 267 -2.29 8.44 -10.74
N TYR A 268 -3.27 9.01 -10.05
CA TYR A 268 -3.17 10.29 -9.34
C TYR A 268 -1.99 10.31 -8.35
N ASN A 269 -1.86 9.27 -7.51
CA ASN A 269 -0.78 9.21 -6.52
C ASN A 269 0.61 9.10 -7.16
N LEU A 270 0.72 8.47 -8.34
CA LEU A 270 1.98 8.40 -9.08
C LEU A 270 2.49 9.80 -9.47
N LEU A 271 1.68 10.57 -10.21
CA LEU A 271 2.08 11.92 -10.66
C LEU A 271 2.39 12.85 -9.49
N ARG A 272 1.56 12.74 -8.45
CA ARG A 272 1.70 13.46 -7.19
C ARG A 272 3.08 13.27 -6.57
N LEU A 273 3.53 12.02 -6.44
CA LEU A 273 4.82 11.71 -5.84
C LEU A 273 6.00 12.19 -6.69
N VAL A 274 5.93 12.02 -8.01
CA VAL A 274 6.97 12.52 -8.91
C VAL A 274 7.08 14.03 -8.81
N ALA A 275 5.95 14.75 -8.84
CA ALA A 275 5.93 16.20 -8.68
C ALA A 275 6.50 16.67 -7.33
N THR A 276 6.15 16.01 -6.21
CA THR A 276 6.77 16.33 -4.90
C THR A 276 8.27 16.15 -4.93
N ALA A 277 8.75 15.01 -5.43
CA ALA A 277 10.16 14.70 -5.45
C ALA A 277 10.94 15.72 -6.29
N THR A 278 10.44 16.06 -7.48
CA THR A 278 11.04 17.06 -8.37
C THR A 278 11.11 18.43 -7.69
N GLY A 279 10.00 18.89 -7.10
CA GLY A 279 9.97 20.17 -6.37
C GLY A 279 10.92 20.19 -5.18
N TRP A 280 10.93 19.11 -4.39
CA TRP A 280 11.79 19.00 -3.21
C TRP A 280 13.28 18.96 -3.57
N LEU A 281 13.65 18.24 -4.64
CA LEU A 281 15.02 18.21 -5.14
C LEU A 281 15.50 19.59 -5.64
N ARG A 282 14.62 20.38 -6.28
CA ARG A 282 14.92 21.71 -6.80
C ARG A 282 15.03 22.76 -5.69
N GLU A 283 14.01 22.83 -4.84
CA GLU A 283 13.84 23.94 -3.88
C GLU A 283 14.37 23.61 -2.47
N GLY A 284 14.71 22.35 -2.20
CA GLY A 284 15.13 21.88 -0.89
C GLY A 284 14.01 21.75 0.15
N THR A 285 12.80 22.20 -0.18
CA THR A 285 11.60 22.10 0.68
C THR A 285 10.43 21.48 -0.10
N PRO A 286 9.60 20.64 0.53
CA PRO A 286 8.46 20.03 -0.16
C PRO A 286 7.25 20.96 -0.19
N ILE A 287 6.55 20.96 -1.32
CA ILE A 287 5.21 21.53 -1.45
C ILE A 287 4.23 20.38 -1.68
N PHE A 288 3.31 20.18 -0.74
CA PHE A 288 2.28 19.14 -0.85
C PHE A 288 0.99 19.66 -1.45
N GLU A 289 0.65 20.94 -1.31
CA GLU A 289 -0.58 21.44 -1.93
C GLU A 289 -0.42 21.51 -3.46
N ALA A 290 -1.27 20.81 -4.20
CA ALA A 290 -1.28 20.93 -5.65
C ALA A 290 -1.89 22.27 -6.07
N THR A 291 -1.21 22.98 -6.96
CA THR A 291 -1.68 24.27 -7.51
C THR A 291 -1.61 24.27 -9.05
N GLY A 292 -2.24 25.27 -9.67
CA GLY A 292 -2.17 25.51 -11.12
C GLY A 292 -2.59 24.33 -12.00
N ALA A 293 -1.84 24.14 -13.10
CA ALA A 293 -2.11 23.10 -14.10
C ALA A 293 -2.03 21.68 -13.51
N LEU A 294 -1.12 21.44 -12.57
CA LEU A 294 -1.00 20.15 -11.89
C LEU A 294 -2.27 19.84 -11.10
N LYS A 295 -2.81 20.80 -10.34
CA LYS A 295 -4.08 20.62 -9.61
C LYS A 295 -5.22 20.25 -10.55
N ALA A 296 -5.39 20.99 -11.64
CA ALA A 296 -6.44 20.74 -12.63
C ALA A 296 -6.34 19.33 -13.21
N ARG A 297 -5.14 18.93 -13.64
CA ARG A 297 -4.87 17.61 -14.20
C ARG A 297 -5.16 16.49 -13.20
N LEU A 298 -4.73 16.65 -11.95
CA LEU A 298 -4.97 15.67 -10.89
C LEU A 298 -6.46 15.52 -10.57
N LEU A 299 -7.25 16.60 -10.61
CA LEU A 299 -8.71 16.55 -10.45
C LEU A 299 -9.39 15.84 -11.62
N ASP A 300 -8.94 16.07 -12.85
CA ASP A 300 -9.47 15.36 -14.03
C ASP A 300 -9.18 13.85 -13.95
N ILE A 301 -7.98 13.47 -13.51
CA ILE A 301 -7.63 12.07 -13.26
C ILE A 301 -8.56 11.51 -12.17
N LYS A 302 -8.68 12.18 -11.02
CA LYS A 302 -9.54 11.76 -9.90
C LYS A 302 -11.00 11.55 -10.35
N ALA A 303 -11.49 12.40 -11.24
CA ALA A 303 -12.83 12.33 -11.81
C ALA A 303 -13.00 11.26 -12.92
N GLY A 304 -11.92 10.55 -13.30
CA GLY A 304 -11.94 9.56 -14.37
C GLY A 304 -12.04 10.16 -15.78
N ARG A 305 -11.77 11.46 -15.95
CA ARG A 305 -11.83 12.17 -17.24
C ARG A 305 -10.58 11.98 -18.11
N VAL A 306 -9.49 11.49 -17.52
CA VAL A 306 -8.22 11.26 -18.22
C VAL A 306 -8.05 9.75 -18.43
N PRO A 307 -7.93 9.29 -19.69
CA PRO A 307 -7.57 7.91 -19.99
C PRO A 307 -6.26 7.52 -19.29
N LEU A 308 -6.16 6.28 -18.81
CA LEU A 308 -4.97 5.83 -18.10
C LEU A 308 -3.70 5.96 -18.96
N GLU A 309 -3.79 5.66 -20.26
CA GLU A 309 -2.68 5.83 -21.21
C GLU A 309 -2.10 7.25 -21.21
N ASP A 310 -2.95 8.26 -21.06
CA ASP A 310 -2.52 9.66 -20.97
C ASP A 310 -1.85 9.94 -19.62
N VAL A 311 -2.30 9.30 -18.54
CA VAL A 311 -1.64 9.42 -17.23
C VAL A 311 -0.27 8.75 -17.22
N LEU A 312 -0.13 7.60 -17.90
CA LEU A 312 1.18 6.94 -18.07
C LEU A 312 2.12 7.86 -18.87
N ARG A 313 1.63 8.47 -19.96
CA ARG A 313 2.39 9.44 -20.76
C ARG A 313 2.79 10.67 -19.94
N ASP A 314 1.88 11.20 -19.11
CA ASP A 314 2.19 12.29 -18.20
C ASP A 314 3.32 11.90 -17.23
N ALA A 315 3.28 10.68 -16.67
CA ALA A 315 4.29 10.21 -15.74
C ALA A 315 5.67 10.05 -16.41
N GLU A 316 5.71 9.51 -17.62
CA GLU A 316 6.92 9.39 -18.43
C GLU A 316 7.49 10.77 -18.79
N ALA A 317 6.63 11.75 -19.11
CA ALA A 317 7.03 13.11 -19.43
C ALA A 317 7.65 13.86 -18.23
N LEU A 318 7.37 13.44 -16.99
CA LEU A 318 7.97 14.03 -15.79
C LEU A 318 9.36 13.46 -15.48
N ALA A 319 9.76 12.33 -16.08
CA ALA A 319 11.03 11.68 -15.76
C ALA A 319 12.27 12.55 -16.07
N PRO A 320 12.38 13.22 -17.25
CA PRO A 320 13.53 14.09 -17.55
C PRO A 320 13.66 15.25 -16.55
N ASP A 321 12.52 15.81 -16.13
CA ASP A 321 12.48 16.90 -15.16
C ASP A 321 12.96 16.47 -13.77
N LEU A 322 12.56 15.26 -13.34
CA LEU A 322 13.01 14.64 -12.09
C LEU A 322 14.52 14.35 -12.13
N GLU A 323 15.04 13.85 -13.24
CA GLU A 323 16.47 13.62 -13.44
C GLU A 323 17.28 14.93 -13.41
N ALA A 324 16.81 15.97 -14.11
CA ALA A 324 17.43 17.28 -14.08
C ALA A 324 17.45 17.87 -12.66
N ALA A 325 16.31 17.80 -11.96
CA ALA A 325 16.20 18.22 -10.57
C ALA A 325 17.19 17.49 -9.65
N HIS A 326 17.38 16.18 -9.84
CA HIS A 326 18.35 15.41 -9.07
C HIS A 326 19.80 15.86 -9.32
N ARG A 327 20.18 16.06 -10.59
CA ARG A 327 21.54 16.51 -10.96
C ARG A 327 21.86 17.89 -10.41
N GLU A 328 20.90 18.80 -10.46
CA GLU A 328 21.07 20.21 -10.05
C GLU A 328 20.81 20.43 -8.56
N SER A 329 20.29 19.43 -7.85
CA SER A 329 19.92 19.53 -6.45
C SER A 329 21.10 19.90 -5.56
N ARG A 330 20.84 20.83 -4.63
CA ARG A 330 21.77 21.23 -3.56
C ARG A 330 21.58 20.43 -2.27
N LEU A 331 20.63 19.49 -2.25
CA LEU A 331 20.44 18.59 -1.11
C LEU A 331 21.69 17.72 -0.88
N PRO A 332 21.96 17.28 0.36
CA PRO A 332 23.08 16.39 0.64
C PRO A 332 22.88 15.03 -0.05
N GLU A 333 23.97 14.34 -0.39
CA GLU A 333 23.91 13.01 -1.01
C GLU A 333 23.25 11.95 -0.11
N HIS A 334 23.40 12.12 1.20
CA HIS A 334 22.92 11.20 2.23
C HIS A 334 22.18 11.97 3.33
N PRO A 335 21.21 11.35 4.01
CA PRO A 335 20.62 11.93 5.20
C PRO A 335 21.66 12.04 6.33
N ASP A 336 21.37 12.86 7.32
CA ASP A 336 22.18 13.03 8.51
C ASP A 336 21.91 11.91 9.53
N TYR A 337 22.69 10.84 9.40
CA TYR A 337 22.62 9.69 10.29
C TYR A 337 23.00 10.03 11.75
N GLU A 338 23.86 11.02 11.98
CA GLU A 338 24.29 11.41 13.32
C GLU A 338 23.15 12.08 14.09
N ARG A 339 22.43 13.01 13.43
CA ARG A 339 21.22 13.63 14.00
C ARG A 339 20.13 12.58 14.24
N ALA A 340 19.92 11.65 13.32
CA ALA A 340 18.94 10.58 13.47
C ALA A 340 19.28 9.63 14.64
N ASP A 341 20.56 9.24 14.81
CA ASP A 341 21.00 8.40 15.92
C ASP A 341 20.84 9.12 17.28
N ARG A 342 21.24 10.40 17.36
CA ARG A 342 21.03 11.22 18.56
C ARG A 342 19.55 11.34 18.92
N LEU A 343 18.68 11.54 17.93
CA LEU A 343 17.23 11.59 18.12
C LEU A 343 16.71 10.29 18.72
N LEU A 344 17.10 9.13 18.16
CA LEU A 344 16.66 7.83 18.67
C LEU A 344 17.15 7.55 20.09
N ARG A 345 18.41 7.90 20.41
CA ARG A 345 18.94 7.79 21.77
C ARG A 345 18.14 8.64 22.75
N ARG A 346 17.91 9.90 22.40
CA ARG A 346 17.12 10.85 23.22
C ARG A 346 15.70 10.32 23.46
N VAL A 347 15.05 9.79 22.44
CA VAL A 347 13.72 9.16 22.59
C VAL A 347 13.81 7.96 23.52
N GLY A 348 14.78 7.07 23.33
CA GLY A 348 14.95 5.88 24.16
C GLY A 348 15.17 6.22 25.64
N GLU A 349 16.04 7.19 25.93
CA GLU A 349 16.31 7.71 27.27
C GLU A 349 15.04 8.29 27.91
N GLU A 350 14.27 9.06 27.15
CA GLU A 350 13.02 9.66 27.65
C GLU A 350 11.96 8.59 27.96
N LEU A 351 11.76 7.61 27.09
CA LEU A 351 10.82 6.52 27.32
C LEU A 351 11.22 5.69 28.55
N ALA A 352 12.52 5.45 28.72
CA ALA A 352 13.04 4.78 29.91
C ALA A 352 12.79 5.62 31.18
N ARG A 353 13.09 6.93 31.13
CA ARG A 353 12.86 7.86 32.24
C ARG A 353 11.40 7.88 32.68
N ARG A 354 10.46 8.06 31.73
CA ARG A 354 9.01 8.08 32.00
C ARG A 354 8.53 6.79 32.66
N TRP A 355 9.00 5.65 32.18
CA TRP A 355 8.64 4.35 32.75
C TRP A 355 9.22 4.10 34.14
N VAL A 356 10.50 4.42 34.36
CA VAL A 356 11.21 4.19 35.63
C VAL A 356 10.68 5.11 36.72
N LEU A 357 10.48 6.39 36.40
CA LEU A 357 9.94 7.38 37.34
C LEU A 357 8.42 7.33 37.48
N LYS A 358 7.75 6.45 36.71
CA LYS A 358 6.29 6.30 36.70
C LYS A 358 5.58 7.64 36.46
N GLU A 359 6.05 8.38 35.47
CA GLU A 359 5.37 9.61 35.06
C GLU A 359 3.94 9.31 34.60
N PRO A 360 2.97 10.19 34.88
CA PRO A 360 1.61 9.99 34.42
C PRO A 360 1.53 9.82 32.89
N GLY A 361 0.68 8.93 32.42
CA GLY A 361 0.41 8.75 30.99
C GLY A 361 0.86 7.40 30.39
N PRO A 362 0.54 7.18 29.11
CA PRO A 362 0.60 5.87 28.44
C PRO A 362 2.02 5.39 28.12
N LEU A 363 3.03 6.25 28.29
CA LEU A 363 4.45 5.91 28.14
C LEU A 363 5.16 5.75 29.49
N GLY A 364 4.44 5.97 30.60
CA GLY A 364 4.96 5.93 31.97
C GLY A 364 4.15 4.98 32.86
N ARG A 365 3.53 5.51 33.92
CA ARG A 365 2.77 4.74 34.91
C ARG A 365 1.61 3.97 34.29
N ASP A 366 0.93 4.58 33.34
CA ASP A 366 -0.32 4.05 32.77
C ASP A 366 -0.04 3.30 31.46
N ALA A 367 1.20 2.82 31.27
CA ALA A 367 1.57 2.11 30.06
C ALA A 367 0.76 0.81 29.89
N PRO A 368 0.28 0.53 28.67
CA PRO A 368 -0.49 -0.68 28.40
C PRO A 368 0.35 -1.93 28.69
N GLU A 369 -0.29 -2.97 29.19
CA GLU A 369 0.37 -4.24 29.46
C GLU A 369 0.86 -4.88 28.15
N ALA A 370 2.10 -5.36 28.17
CA ALA A 370 2.64 -6.11 27.04
C ALA A 370 1.96 -7.48 26.91
N PRO A 371 1.84 -8.04 25.69
CA PRO A 371 1.23 -9.35 25.50
C PRO A 371 1.98 -10.44 26.29
N VAL A 372 1.23 -11.20 27.09
CA VAL A 372 1.79 -12.33 27.84
C VAL A 372 1.84 -13.55 26.93
N MET A 373 3.02 -14.19 26.82
CA MET A 373 3.13 -15.50 26.20
C MET A 373 2.68 -16.58 27.16
N GLY A 374 1.70 -17.39 26.72
CA GLY A 374 1.29 -18.61 27.40
C GLY A 374 1.45 -19.79 26.46
N TRP A 375 1.90 -20.92 27.00
CA TRP A 375 1.84 -22.21 26.31
C TRP A 375 0.38 -22.57 26.01
N ARG A 376 0.09 -23.05 24.81
CA ARG A 376 -1.24 -23.54 24.42
C ARG A 376 -1.08 -24.95 23.87
N ASP A 377 -1.80 -25.92 24.44
CA ASP A 377 -1.74 -27.35 24.08
C ASP A 377 -2.34 -27.68 22.69
N SER A 378 -2.52 -26.69 21.81
CA SER A 378 -3.27 -26.84 20.56
C SER A 378 -2.58 -26.16 19.37
N GLU A 379 -1.31 -26.45 19.14
CA GLU A 379 -0.61 -26.25 17.86
C GLU A 379 0.01 -27.54 17.34
#